data_AF-A0A0G4LEE5-F1
#
_entry.id   AF-A0A0G4LEE5-F1
#
_cell.length_a   1.000
_cell.length_b   1.000
_cell.length_c   1.000
_cell.angle_alpha   90.00
_cell.angle_beta   90.00
_cell.angle_gamma   90.00
#
_symmetry.space_group_name_H-M   'P 1'
#
loop_
_entity.id
_entity.type
_entity.pdbx_description
1 polymer ?
#
loop_
_entity_poly.entity_id
_entity_poly.type
_entity_poly.pdbx_seq_one_letter_code
_entity_poly.pdbx_strand_id
1 'polypeptide(L)'
;MVVTFYGAHTRRYPRDFQLTASQRTLMLQTIAYLFYLLIGALVFAKLEGWIYLDAVYWANTTLFTIGYGDYSPSSTLARALLIPYALIGIVTL
;
A
#
# COMPACT_ATOMS: atom_id res chain seq x y z
N MET A 1 6.10 -12.73 -2.68
CA MET A 1 7.38 -12.19 -2.15
C MET A 1 8.05 -13.16 -1.17
N VAL A 2 7.36 -13.70 -0.16
CA VAL A 2 7.95 -14.64 0.83
C VAL A 2 8.48 -15.93 0.18
N VAL A 3 7.75 -16.51 -0.77
CA VAL A 3 8.18 -17.73 -1.51
C VAL A 3 9.45 -17.46 -2.34
N THR A 4 9.54 -16.29 -2.97
CA THR A 4 10.71 -15.88 -3.75
C THR A 4 11.92 -15.62 -2.86
N PHE A 5 11.72 -14.94 -1.72
CA PHE A 5 12.76 -14.69 -0.73
C PHE A 5 13.27 -15.99 -0.09
N TYR A 6 12.35 -16.90 0.29
CA TYR A 6 12.68 -18.21 0.85
C TYR A 6 13.41 -19.10 -0.17
N GLY A 7 12.96 -19.10 -1.42
CA GLY A 7 13.61 -19.82 -2.51
C GLY A 7 15.00 -19.27 -2.89
N ALA A 8 15.20 -17.94 -2.76
CA ALA A 8 16.51 -17.32 -2.88
C ALA A 8 17.43 -17.73 -1.72
N HIS A 9 16.91 -17.80 -0.50
CA HIS A 9 17.67 -18.25 0.68
C HIS A 9 18.04 -19.73 0.63
N THR A 10 17.19 -20.58 0.03
CA THR A 10 17.43 -22.02 -0.14
C THR A 10 18.30 -22.38 -1.36
N ARG A 11 18.91 -21.39 -2.04
CA ARG A 11 19.77 -21.56 -3.24
C ARG A 11 19.17 -22.42 -4.36
N ARG A 12 17.84 -22.54 -4.43
CA ARG A 12 17.15 -23.34 -5.46
C ARG A 12 17.01 -22.62 -6.80
N TYR A 13 17.32 -21.32 -6.85
CA TYR A 13 17.33 -20.53 -8.07
C TYR A 13 18.77 -20.19 -8.50
N PRO A 14 19.08 -20.20 -9.81
CA PRO A 14 20.34 -19.68 -10.32
C PRO A 14 20.49 -18.21 -9.88
N ARG A 15 21.72 -17.82 -9.50
CA ARG A 15 22.01 -16.49 -8.92
C ARG A 15 21.72 -15.34 -9.90
N ASP A 16 21.64 -15.66 -11.19
CA ASP A 16 21.44 -14.70 -12.27
C ASP A 16 19.94 -14.64 -12.61
N PHE A 17 19.17 -14.02 -11.73
CA PHE A 17 17.77 -13.68 -12.02
C PHE A 17 17.79 -12.52 -13.02
N GLN A 18 17.83 -12.83 -14.33
CA GLN A 18 17.72 -11.83 -15.39
C GLN A 18 16.28 -11.30 -15.47
N LEU A 19 15.90 -10.49 -14.48
CA LEU A 19 14.64 -9.75 -14.50
C LEU A 19 14.70 -8.73 -15.62
N THR A 20 13.66 -8.70 -16.45
CA THR A 20 13.48 -7.56 -17.35
C THR A 20 13.32 -6.28 -16.51
N ALA A 21 13.69 -5.14 -17.07
CA ALA A 21 13.51 -3.85 -16.39
C ALA A 21 12.05 -3.68 -15.91
N SER A 22 11.08 -4.10 -16.72
CA SER A 22 9.65 -4.08 -16.37
C SER A 22 9.33 -4.94 -15.15
N GLN A 23 9.86 -6.16 -15.05
CA GLN A 23 9.62 -7.02 -13.88
C GLN A 23 10.17 -6.41 -12.60
N ARG A 24 11.39 -5.83 -12.66
CA ARG A 24 11.98 -5.15 -11.50
C ARG A 24 11.15 -3.94 -11.07
N THR A 25 10.71 -3.12 -12.03
CA THR A 25 9.86 -1.95 -11.75
C THR A 25 8.53 -2.35 -11.13
N LEU A 26 7.86 -3.39 -11.66
CA LEU A 26 6.60 -3.90 -11.09
C LEU A 26 6.77 -4.43 -9.67
N MET A 27 7.86 -5.14 -9.39
CA MET A 27 8.18 -5.60 -8.03
C MET A 27 8.38 -4.42 -7.08
N LEU A 28 9.12 -3.38 -7.50
CA LEU A 28 9.35 -2.20 -6.67
C LEU A 28 8.06 -1.39 -6.45
N GLN A 29 7.22 -1.24 -7.48
CA GLN A 29 5.94 -0.55 -7.38
C GLN A 29 4.99 -1.27 -6.42
N THR A 30 4.84 -2.60 -6.56
CA THR A 30 3.99 -3.37 -5.64
C THR A 30 4.49 -3.34 -4.19
N ILE A 31 5.81 -3.37 -3.97
CA ILE A 31 6.38 -3.22 -2.62
C ILE A 31 6.11 -1.82 -2.07
N ALA A 32 6.40 -0.77 -2.85
CA ALA A 32 6.17 0.62 -2.46
C ALA A 32 4.69 0.87 -2.13
N TYR A 33 3.78 0.32 -2.94
CA TYR A 33 2.34 0.37 -2.72
C TYR A 33 1.93 -0.24 -1.38
N LEU A 34 2.41 -1.44 -1.06
CA LEU A 34 2.09 -2.11 0.21
C LEU A 34 2.57 -1.29 1.42
N PHE A 35 3.78 -0.72 1.36
CA PHE A 35 4.27 0.16 2.42
C PHE A 35 3.40 1.41 2.56
N TYR A 36 3.07 2.06 1.44
CA TYR A 36 2.24 3.26 1.44
C TYR A 36 0.85 3.02 2.01
N LEU A 37 0.22 1.91 1.62
CA LEU A 37 -1.07 1.45 2.12
C LEU A 37 -1.03 1.19 3.64
N LEU A 38 -0.07 0.40 4.11
CA LEU A 38 0.01 0.00 5.53
C LEU A 38 0.33 1.18 6.45
N ILE A 39 1.19 2.10 6.01
CA ILE A 39 1.51 3.33 6.75
C ILE A 39 0.31 4.28 6.76
N GLY A 40 -0.32 4.51 5.61
CA GLY A 40 -1.53 5.32 5.52
C GLY A 40 -2.62 4.80 6.44
N ALA A 41 -2.95 3.51 6.35
CA ALA A 41 -3.92 2.86 7.22
C ALA A 41 -3.60 3.03 8.71
N LEU A 42 -2.32 3.00 9.10
CA LEU A 42 -1.92 3.18 10.50
C LEU A 42 -2.19 4.60 10.98
N VAL A 43 -1.89 5.60 10.15
CA VAL A 43 -2.17 7.01 10.44
C VAL A 43 -3.68 7.23 10.59
N PHE A 44 -4.48 6.78 9.63
CA PHE A 44 -5.94 6.98 9.67
C PHE A 44 -6.63 6.18 10.77
N ALA A 45 -6.18 4.95 11.06
CA ALA A 45 -6.67 4.18 12.21
C ALA A 45 -6.46 4.94 13.53
N LYS A 46 -5.32 5.61 13.70
CA LYS A 46 -5.03 6.40 14.90
C LYS A 46 -5.82 7.69 14.98
N LEU A 47 -6.04 8.37 13.84
CA LEU A 47 -6.77 9.63 13.79
C LEU A 47 -8.28 9.46 13.98
N GLU A 48 -8.86 8.41 13.41
CA GLU A 48 -10.31 8.19 13.41
C GLU A 48 -10.75 7.11 14.42
N GLY A 49 -9.80 6.48 15.13
CA GLY A 49 -10.10 5.44 16.12
C GLY A 49 -10.61 4.13 15.52
N TRP A 50 -10.39 3.91 14.22
CA TRP A 50 -10.79 2.68 13.55
C TRP A 50 -9.91 1.50 13.95
N ILE A 51 -10.48 0.30 13.87
CA ILE A 51 -9.69 -0.93 13.91
C ILE A 51 -8.72 -0.89 12.73
N TYR A 52 -7.46 -1.28 12.95
CA TYR A 52 -6.42 -1.17 11.93
C TYR A 52 -6.79 -1.88 10.62
N LEU A 53 -7.43 -3.04 10.69
CA LEU A 53 -7.87 -3.79 9.51
C LEU A 53 -8.91 -3.01 8.69
N ASP A 54 -9.85 -2.33 9.35
CA ASP A 54 -10.87 -1.51 8.68
C ASP A 54 -10.23 -0.28 8.02
N ALA A 55 -9.22 0.31 8.66
CA ALA A 55 -8.44 1.38 8.06
C ALA A 55 -7.61 0.91 6.86
N VAL A 56 -7.09 -0.33 6.87
CA VAL A 56 -6.42 -0.95 5.70
C VAL A 56 -7.41 -1.14 4.55
N TYR A 57 -8.61 -1.63 4.85
CA TYR A 57 -9.69 -1.74 3.86
C TYR A 57 -10.05 -0.37 3.26
N TRP A 58 -10.26 0.64 4.11
CA TRP A 58 -10.57 2.00 3.68
C TRP A 58 -9.44 2.62 2.85
N ALA A 59 -8.19 2.45 3.28
CA ALA A 59 -7.02 2.94 2.55
C ALA A 59 -6.95 2.31 1.15
N ASN A 60 -7.17 0.99 1.06
CA ASN A 60 -7.20 0.26 -0.20
C ASN A 60 -8.29 0.78 -1.13
N THR A 61 -9.53 0.89 -0.66
CA THR A 61 -10.68 1.33 -1.48
C THR A 61 -10.55 2.80 -1.88
N THR A 62 -9.90 3.63 -1.08
CA THR A 62 -9.57 5.03 -1.40
C THR A 62 -8.51 5.12 -2.49
N LEU A 63 -7.41 4.36 -2.38
CA LEU A 63 -6.32 4.36 -3.36
C LEU A 63 -6.75 3.81 -4.73
N PHE A 64 -7.62 2.80 -4.74
CA PHE A 64 -8.21 2.28 -5.98
C PHE A 64 -9.40 3.11 -6.49
N THR A 65 -9.71 4.24 -5.85
CA THR A 65 -10.82 5.13 -6.22
C THR A 65 -12.20 4.44 -6.22
N ILE A 66 -12.34 3.34 -5.47
CA ILE A 66 -13.61 2.61 -5.32
C ILE A 66 -14.58 3.41 -4.44
N GLY A 67 -14.10 3.86 -3.26
CA GLY A 67 -14.82 4.82 -2.41
C GLY A 67 -16.25 4.43 -2.00
N TYR A 68 -16.44 3.28 -1.33
CA TYR A 68 -17.77 2.83 -0.88
C TYR A 68 -18.49 3.79 0.09
N GLY A 69 -17.74 4.60 0.85
CA GLY A 69 -18.28 5.62 1.75
C GLY A 69 -18.78 5.11 3.12
N ASP A 70 -18.62 3.82 3.39
CA ASP A 70 -18.86 3.17 4.68
C ASP A 70 -17.87 3.65 5.76
N TYR A 71 -16.60 3.83 5.38
CA TYR A 71 -15.58 4.52 6.18
C TYR A 71 -15.20 5.84 5.51
N SER A 72 -15.19 6.93 6.26
CA SER A 72 -14.73 8.22 5.76
C SER A 72 -14.15 9.08 6.90
N PRO A 73 -13.05 9.82 6.67
CA PRO A 73 -12.46 10.65 7.70
C PRO A 73 -13.42 11.75 8.14
N SER A 74 -13.70 11.79 9.45
CA SER A 74 -14.59 12.76 10.06
C SER A 74 -13.84 13.96 10.64
N SER A 75 -12.60 13.76 11.09
CA SER A 75 -11.79 14.81 11.68
C SER A 75 -11.23 15.78 10.62
N THR A 76 -11.14 17.06 10.97
CA THR A 76 -10.55 18.09 10.09
C THR A 76 -9.13 17.75 9.66
N LEU A 77 -8.33 17.21 10.60
CA LEU A 77 -6.96 16.82 10.33
C LEU A 77 -6.87 15.65 9.36
N ALA A 78 -7.66 14.58 9.56
CA ALA A 78 -7.63 13.44 8.66
C ALA A 78 -8.15 13.79 7.26
N ARG A 79 -9.18 14.65 7.16
CA ARG A 79 -9.64 15.19 5.87
C ARG A 79 -8.56 16.00 5.15
N ALA A 80 -7.79 16.80 5.88
CA ALA A 80 -6.68 17.55 5.30
C ALA A 80 -5.56 16.60 4.82
N LEU A 81 -5.25 15.54 5.57
CA LEU A 81 -4.24 14.53 5.20
C LEU A 81 -4.70 13.61 4.07
N LEU A 82 -6.01 13.40 3.90
CA LEU A 82 -6.57 12.59 2.82
C LEU A 82 -6.21 13.15 1.44
N ILE A 83 -6.19 14.47 1.27
CA ILE A 83 -5.94 15.10 -0.04
C ILE A 83 -4.55 14.73 -0.59
N PRO A 84 -3.42 15.01 0.12
CA PRO A 84 -2.11 14.61 -0.36
C PRO A 84 -1.94 13.08 -0.37
N TYR A 85 -2.62 12.35 0.53
CA TYR A 85 -2.57 10.89 0.55
C TYR A 85 -3.14 10.28 -0.73
N ALA A 86 -4.36 10.67 -1.11
CA ALA A 86 -5.00 10.20 -2.33
C ALA A 86 -4.22 10.64 -3.57
N LEU A 87 -3.75 11.89 -3.63
CA LEU A 87 -3.03 12.41 -4.80
C LEU A 87 -1.71 11.68 -5.04
N ILE A 88 -0.90 11.49 -4.01
CA ILE A 88 0.36 10.74 -4.13
C ILE A 88 0.05 9.29 -4.49
N GLY A 89 -0.87 8.65 -3.75
CA GLY A 89 -1.19 7.25 -3.95
C GLY A 89 -1.71 6.91 -5.34
N ILE A 90 -2.67 7.69 -5.86
CA ILE A 90 -3.31 7.42 -7.16
C ILE A 90 -2.37 7.74 -8.34
N VAL A 91 -1.52 8.76 -8.23
CA VAL A 91 -0.67 9.20 -9.35
C VAL A 91 0.62 8.38 -9.45
N THR A 92 1.17 7.92 -8.32
CA THR A 92 2.53 7.35 -8.28
C THR A 92 2.60 5.84 -8.15
N LEU A 93 1.53 5.18 -7.68
CA LEU A 93 1.51 3.76 -7.33
C LEU A 93 0.47 3.00 -8.15
#